data_AF-A0A417R782-F1
#
_entry.id   AF-A0A417R782-F1
#
_cell.length_a   1.000
_cell.length_b   1.000
_cell.length_c   1.000
_cell.angle_alpha   90.00
_cell.angle_beta   90.00
_cell.angle_gamma   90.00
#
_symmetry.space_group_name_H-M   'P 1'
#
loop_
_entity.id
_entity.type
_entity.pdbx_description
1 polymer ?
#
loop_
_entity_poly.entity_id
_entity_poly.type
_entity_poly.pdbx_seq_one_letter_code
_entity_poly.pdbx_strand_id
1 'polypeptide(L)'
;MKKATVNRWKGIVFLTLLFGFLFLALSRPISAEAATTEKCKVVFANSNGVVSNDTFRKWARTVTKGSYIQLPTVNRSGYKCVWVEKRGTKELKYATGRNVRITKNTKFCLRYYKLYTVRYYTMNGSKEYTSLREQGYQGQVLTFPLHPTATGYKFLGWSTSINGKTVKKEGDSLRVTGNMKFYIVGKKITGVNLRKYDGTVWKVVDTSSGSATFPAVNLNSANMCLGWSRTKGKTTNPEYKAGDKIPTRTGNYYMVVFFSKQDRAPASIIKPTKHQMVYFVGDSRTVGLQLALGNSAPSNVDFVCKGNQGLDWFRQTGYRELLRKLSKQSRKTKKAVIINLGVNDMSNINTYVVYMRKVSENLKQNYNCDMYYLSVNPVNSAMIRSYGAGTRTEAQVAAFNKTIYQKLCSGSDRAFIYINTCTNLQKYGWSSNRYDAGIYDGLHYSVETTLRIYGYCIRKLNA
;
A
#
# COMPACT_ATOMS: atom_id res chain seq x y z
N MET A 1 -1.00 -28.61 -0.54
CA MET A 1 0.04 -27.58 -0.34
C MET A 1 -0.23 -26.82 0.95
N LYS A 2 0.75 -26.81 1.86
CA LYS A 2 0.71 -26.21 3.21
C LYS A 2 0.24 -24.74 3.14
N LYS A 3 -0.84 -24.41 3.85
CA LYS A 3 -1.33 -23.02 3.98
C LYS A 3 -0.54 -22.29 5.06
N ALA A 4 0.20 -21.27 4.65
CA ALA A 4 0.79 -20.28 5.54
C ALA A 4 -0.31 -19.39 6.13
N THR A 5 -0.38 -19.34 7.46
CA THR A 5 -1.29 -18.50 8.23
C THR A 5 -0.74 -17.07 8.25
N VAL A 6 -1.27 -16.19 7.39
CA VAL A 6 -0.92 -14.76 7.40
C VAL A 6 -1.70 -14.07 8.51
N ASN A 7 -0.98 -13.72 9.57
CA ASN A 7 -1.47 -12.94 10.71
C ASN A 7 -1.63 -11.48 10.27
N ARG A 8 -2.87 -10.96 10.30
CA ARG A 8 -3.15 -9.53 10.06
C ARG A 8 -2.96 -8.74 11.36
N TRP A 9 -1.83 -8.07 11.51
CA TRP A 9 -1.64 -7.04 12.54
C TRP A 9 -1.71 -5.66 11.89
N LYS A 10 -2.73 -4.88 12.28
CA LYS A 10 -2.83 -3.44 11.98
C LYS A 10 -1.85 -2.71 12.90
N GLY A 11 -1.07 -1.81 12.31
CA GLY A 11 0.08 -1.18 12.95
C GLY A 11 -0.22 -0.09 13.96
N ILE A 12 0.79 0.20 14.76
CA ILE A 12 1.17 1.55 15.23
C ILE A 12 2.70 1.56 15.16
N VAL A 13 3.26 2.37 14.25
CA VAL A 13 4.68 2.73 14.19
C VAL A 13 4.76 4.17 14.66
N PHE A 14 5.57 4.43 15.67
CA PHE A 14 6.10 5.77 15.95
C PHE A 14 7.61 5.65 16.16
N LEU A 15 8.33 6.54 15.48
CA LEU A 15 9.76 6.88 15.58
C LEU A 15 10.22 6.94 17.06
N THR A 16 11.45 6.58 17.41
CA THR A 16 12.64 7.42 17.17
C THR A 16 13.96 6.64 17.21
N LEU A 17 14.84 6.98 16.27
CA LEU A 17 16.29 6.72 16.28
C LEU A 17 16.96 8.07 16.56
N LEU A 18 17.66 8.22 17.67
CA LEU A 18 18.79 9.15 17.84
C LEU A 18 19.46 8.87 19.20
N PHE A 19 20.73 8.50 19.18
CA PHE A 19 21.86 9.20 19.82
C PHE A 19 23.05 8.23 19.94
N GLY A 20 24.13 8.57 19.24
CA GLY A 20 25.47 8.29 19.72
C GLY A 20 25.99 9.55 20.42
N PHE A 21 26.62 9.40 21.58
CA PHE A 21 27.93 9.97 21.93
C PHE A 21 28.32 9.52 23.35
N LEU A 22 29.58 9.07 23.44
CA LEU A 22 30.51 8.99 24.57
C LEU A 22 29.99 9.18 26.01
N PHE A 23 30.34 8.23 26.89
CA PHE A 23 31.11 8.52 28.10
C PHE A 23 31.94 7.30 28.51
N LEU A 24 33.26 7.37 28.27
CA LEU A 24 34.28 6.64 29.02
C LEU A 24 34.44 7.37 30.35
N ALA A 25 33.96 6.77 31.43
CA ALA A 25 34.25 7.21 32.79
C ALA A 25 34.35 5.99 33.71
N LEU A 26 35.61 5.62 33.99
CA LEU A 26 36.14 5.11 35.26
C LEU A 26 35.22 4.22 36.10
N SER A 27 35.48 2.92 36.00
CA SER A 27 35.07 1.89 36.94
C SER A 27 35.54 2.20 38.36
N ARG A 28 34.61 2.57 39.24
CA ARG A 28 34.70 2.32 40.68
C ARG A 28 33.71 1.20 41.03
N PRO A 29 34.08 0.18 41.81
CA PRO A 29 33.12 -0.80 42.29
C PRO A 29 32.21 -0.12 43.31
N ILE A 30 31.01 0.27 42.89
CA ILE A 30 29.92 0.55 43.82
C ILE A 30 29.46 -0.81 44.33
N SER A 31 29.63 -1.03 45.64
CA SER A 31 29.07 -2.18 46.34
C SER A 31 27.58 -2.28 45.98
N ALA A 32 27.22 -3.34 45.25
CA ALA A 32 25.83 -3.67 45.02
C ALA A 32 25.26 -4.17 46.33
N GLU A 33 24.63 -3.27 47.08
CA GLU A 33 23.65 -3.65 48.08
C GLU A 33 22.66 -4.58 47.37
N ALA A 34 22.57 -5.85 47.80
CA ALA A 34 21.76 -6.85 47.15
C ALA A 34 20.30 -6.40 47.21
N ALA A 35 19.82 -5.74 46.16
CA ALA A 35 18.43 -5.33 46.04
C ALA A 35 17.57 -6.57 46.28
N THR A 36 16.85 -6.58 47.39
CA THR A 36 15.90 -7.64 47.73
C THR A 36 14.88 -7.68 46.59
N THR A 37 15.07 -8.64 45.69
CA THR A 37 14.25 -8.75 44.49
C THR A 37 12.89 -9.25 44.93
N GLU A 38 11.98 -8.31 45.17
CA GLU A 38 10.61 -8.57 45.62
C GLU A 38 9.99 -9.67 44.74
N LYS A 39 9.49 -10.73 45.38
CA LYS A 39 8.94 -11.89 44.69
C LYS A 39 7.42 -11.81 44.62
N CYS A 40 6.85 -12.28 43.52
CA CYS A 40 5.42 -12.34 43.28
C CYS A 40 4.98 -13.80 43.07
N LYS A 41 3.97 -14.22 43.82
CA LYS A 41 3.32 -15.52 43.66
C LYS A 41 2.30 -15.45 42.53
N VAL A 42 2.41 -16.36 41.57
CA VAL A 42 1.46 -16.54 40.49
C VAL A 42 0.73 -17.85 40.67
N VAL A 43 -0.60 -17.79 40.69
CA VAL A 43 -1.47 -18.94 40.88
C VAL A 43 -2.43 -19.07 39.71
N PHE A 44 -2.66 -20.30 39.28
CA PHE A 44 -3.64 -20.65 38.26
C PHE A 44 -4.81 -21.39 38.90
N ALA A 45 -6.03 -21.10 38.48
CA ALA A 45 -7.24 -21.66 39.07
C ALA A 45 -8.31 -21.91 38.02
N ASN A 46 -9.35 -22.66 38.39
CA ASN A 46 -10.56 -22.81 37.57
C ASN A 46 -11.38 -21.51 37.54
N SER A 47 -12.52 -21.52 36.83
CA SER A 47 -13.40 -20.36 36.68
C SER A 47 -13.94 -19.81 37.99
N ASN A 48 -14.04 -20.64 39.02
CA ASN A 48 -14.54 -20.28 40.36
C ASN A 48 -13.40 -19.78 41.27
N GLY A 49 -12.17 -19.67 40.75
CA GLY A 49 -11.02 -19.19 41.52
C GLY A 49 -10.37 -20.23 42.43
N VAL A 50 -10.73 -21.51 42.27
CA VAL A 50 -10.24 -22.66 43.04
C VAL A 50 -9.11 -23.37 42.29
N VAL A 51 -8.00 -23.63 43.00
CA VAL A 51 -6.89 -24.47 42.50
C VAL A 51 -7.32 -25.93 42.63
N SER A 52 -7.97 -26.44 41.59
CA SER A 52 -8.81 -27.64 41.67
C SER A 52 -8.11 -28.95 41.30
N ASN A 53 -6.90 -28.91 40.75
CA ASN A 53 -6.16 -30.11 40.34
C ASN A 53 -4.65 -29.87 40.28
N ASP A 54 -3.89 -30.96 40.10
CA ASP A 54 -2.44 -30.92 40.04
C ASP A 54 -1.88 -30.13 38.87
N THR A 55 -2.59 -30.06 37.74
CA THR A 55 -2.16 -29.25 36.59
C THR A 55 -2.09 -27.77 36.96
N PHE A 56 -3.11 -27.23 37.65
CA PHE A 56 -3.08 -25.85 38.12
C PHE A 56 -2.00 -25.61 39.19
N ARG A 57 -1.78 -26.59 40.09
CA ARG A 57 -0.70 -26.53 41.09
C ARG A 57 0.68 -26.50 40.42
N LYS A 58 0.91 -27.35 39.42
CA LYS A 58 2.18 -27.43 38.65
C LYS A 58 2.50 -26.14 37.88
N TRP A 59 1.49 -25.39 37.44
CA TRP A 59 1.72 -24.10 36.77
C TRP A 59 2.02 -22.96 37.74
N ALA A 60 1.63 -23.09 39.01
CA ALA A 60 1.89 -22.06 40.00
C ALA A 60 3.40 -21.91 40.22
N ARG A 61 3.85 -20.66 40.38
CA ARG A 61 5.27 -20.34 40.54
C ARG A 61 5.46 -18.99 41.20
N THR A 62 6.63 -18.81 41.80
CA THR A 62 7.09 -17.53 42.33
C THR A 62 8.10 -16.93 41.37
N VAL A 63 7.89 -15.68 40.97
CA VAL A 63 8.76 -14.97 40.01
C VAL A 63 9.19 -13.64 40.61
N THR A 64 10.31 -13.08 40.13
CA THR A 64 10.72 -11.73 40.50
C THR A 64 9.67 -10.70 40.02
N LYS A 65 9.34 -9.70 40.83
CA LYS A 65 8.46 -8.61 40.44
C LYS A 65 9.00 -7.89 39.20
N GLY A 66 8.11 -7.61 38.26
CA GLY A 66 8.45 -7.03 36.96
C GLY A 66 8.77 -8.04 35.86
N SER A 67 8.95 -9.33 36.19
CA SER A 67 9.22 -10.40 35.22
C SER A 67 8.03 -10.64 34.28
N TYR A 68 8.32 -11.15 33.09
CA TYR A 68 7.29 -11.70 32.21
C TYR A 68 7.17 -13.20 32.40
N ILE A 69 5.93 -13.69 32.40
CA ILE A 69 5.65 -15.13 32.33
C ILE A 69 4.81 -15.43 31.10
N GLN A 70 5.04 -16.58 30.48
CA GLN A 70 4.12 -17.13 29.51
C GLN A 70 2.97 -17.84 30.24
N LEU A 71 1.73 -17.41 30.00
CA LEU A 71 0.56 -18.08 30.53
C LEU A 71 0.41 -19.49 29.92
N PRO A 72 -0.03 -20.51 30.68
CA PRO A 72 -0.17 -21.85 30.16
C PRO A 72 -1.07 -21.90 28.91
N THR A 73 -0.67 -22.73 27.95
CA THR A 73 -1.47 -23.01 26.75
C THR A 73 -2.53 -24.04 27.10
N VAL A 74 -3.80 -23.66 26.98
CA VAL A 74 -4.95 -24.55 27.21
C VAL A 74 -5.85 -24.54 25.99
N ASN A 75 -6.23 -25.73 25.55
CA ASN A 75 -7.12 -25.95 24.42
C ASN A 75 -8.26 -26.87 24.84
N ARG A 76 -9.49 -26.52 24.47
CA ARG A 76 -10.69 -27.36 24.67
C ARG A 76 -11.56 -27.26 23.43
N SER A 77 -11.84 -28.40 22.81
CA SER A 77 -12.65 -28.44 21.58
C SER A 77 -14.01 -27.76 21.81
N GLY A 78 -14.40 -26.86 20.90
CA GLY A 78 -15.65 -26.10 20.99
C GLY A 78 -15.64 -24.90 21.95
N TYR A 79 -14.50 -24.55 22.58
CA TYR A 79 -14.41 -23.44 23.51
C TYR A 79 -13.21 -22.54 23.25
N LYS A 80 -13.40 -21.22 23.44
CA LYS A 80 -12.30 -20.26 23.60
C LYS A 80 -11.86 -20.27 25.05
N CYS A 81 -10.63 -20.70 25.28
CA CYS A 81 -9.99 -20.68 26.60
C CYS A 81 -9.32 -19.32 26.82
N VAL A 82 -9.57 -18.69 27.97
CA VAL A 82 -9.06 -17.36 28.33
C VAL A 82 -8.64 -17.37 29.79
N TRP A 83 -7.47 -16.80 30.08
CA TRP A 83 -7.05 -16.53 31.45
C TRP A 83 -7.59 -15.16 31.90
N VAL A 84 -8.22 -15.11 33.07
CA VAL A 84 -8.80 -13.89 33.62
C VAL A 84 -8.07 -13.50 34.90
N GLU A 85 -7.60 -12.25 34.94
CA GLU A 85 -7.10 -11.62 36.16
C GLU A 85 -8.15 -10.65 36.69
N LYS A 86 -8.53 -10.78 37.96
CA LYS A 86 -9.39 -9.80 38.64
C LYS A 86 -8.52 -8.69 39.27
N ARG A 87 -8.80 -7.44 38.93
CA ARG A 87 -8.19 -6.23 39.51
C ARG A 87 -9.28 -5.34 40.09
N GLY A 88 -9.59 -5.53 41.36
CA GLY A 88 -10.73 -4.86 42.01
C GLY A 88 -12.04 -5.27 41.34
N THR A 89 -12.78 -4.29 40.83
CA THR A 89 -14.05 -4.50 40.09
C THR A 89 -13.84 -4.84 38.60
N LYS A 90 -12.62 -4.69 38.07
CA LYS A 90 -12.32 -4.94 36.65
C LYS A 90 -11.72 -6.33 36.43
N GLU A 91 -12.02 -6.92 35.28
CA GLU A 91 -11.41 -8.17 34.83
C GLU A 91 -10.58 -7.94 33.56
N LEU A 92 -9.33 -8.40 33.59
CA LEU A 92 -8.46 -8.42 32.41
C LEU A 92 -8.45 -9.82 31.81
N LYS A 93 -8.61 -9.90 30.49
CA LYS A 93 -8.69 -11.16 29.73
C LYS A 93 -7.42 -11.35 28.91
N TYR A 94 -6.80 -12.51 29.03
CA TYR A 94 -5.57 -12.87 28.33
C TYR A 94 -5.76 -14.15 27.51
N ALA A 95 -5.26 -14.14 26.28
CA ALA A 95 -5.17 -15.37 25.49
C ALA A 95 -4.23 -16.38 26.18
N THR A 96 -4.51 -17.68 25.99
CA THR A 96 -3.60 -18.75 26.41
C THR A 96 -2.25 -18.62 25.68
N GLY A 97 -1.15 -18.99 26.33
CA GLY A 97 0.21 -18.84 25.75
C GLY A 97 0.75 -17.40 25.70
N ARG A 98 0.01 -16.39 26.16
CA ARG A 98 0.42 -14.97 26.14
C ARG A 98 1.48 -14.67 27.20
N ASN A 99 2.47 -13.85 26.85
CA ASN A 99 3.39 -13.28 27.83
C ASN A 99 2.75 -12.11 28.60
N VAL A 100 2.79 -12.18 29.92
CA VAL A 100 2.21 -11.18 30.84
C VAL A 100 3.25 -10.76 31.86
N ARG A 101 3.38 -9.44 32.06
CA ARG A 101 4.26 -8.85 33.09
C ARG A 101 3.60 -8.98 34.46
N ILE A 102 4.31 -9.54 35.42
CA ILE A 102 3.84 -9.77 36.79
C ILE A 102 4.44 -8.70 37.70
N THR A 103 3.61 -7.81 38.23
CA THR A 103 4.05 -6.71 39.10
C THR A 103 3.56 -6.83 40.54
N LYS A 104 2.77 -7.87 40.83
CA LYS A 104 2.23 -8.20 42.15
C LYS A 104 1.84 -9.67 42.17
N ASN A 105 1.45 -10.18 43.33
CA ASN A 105 0.81 -11.50 43.43
C ASN A 105 -0.44 -11.54 42.53
N THR A 106 -0.52 -12.54 41.66
CA THR A 106 -1.56 -12.60 40.62
C THR A 106 -2.19 -13.98 40.58
N LYS A 107 -3.53 -14.02 40.58
CA LYS A 107 -4.30 -15.23 40.30
C LYS A 107 -4.93 -15.11 38.91
N PHE A 108 -4.65 -16.09 38.06
CA PHE A 108 -5.30 -16.24 36.75
C PHE A 108 -6.34 -17.35 36.83
N CYS A 109 -7.60 -17.03 36.57
CA CYS A 109 -8.69 -17.99 36.52
C CYS A 109 -8.98 -18.37 35.07
N LEU A 110 -8.99 -19.67 34.77
CA LEU A 110 -9.29 -20.17 33.43
C LEU A 110 -10.81 -20.13 33.18
N ARG A 111 -11.23 -19.43 32.13
CA ARG A 111 -12.60 -19.42 31.66
C ARG A 111 -12.74 -20.07 30.29
N TYR A 112 -13.85 -20.76 30.12
CA TYR A 112 -14.24 -21.42 28.88
C TYR A 112 -15.45 -20.70 28.30
N TYR A 113 -15.28 -20.13 27.12
CA TYR A 113 -16.37 -19.50 26.38
C TYR A 113 -16.79 -20.43 25.24
N LYS A 114 -18.02 -20.94 25.29
CA LYS A 114 -18.55 -21.80 24.21
C LYS A 114 -18.48 -21.05 22.89
N LEU A 115 -17.87 -21.68 21.88
CA LEU A 115 -17.77 -21.12 20.54
C LEU A 115 -19.01 -21.46 19.73
N TYR A 116 -19.57 -20.45 19.12
CA TYR A 116 -20.64 -20.56 18.16
C TYR A 116 -20.12 -20.30 16.76
N THR A 117 -20.76 -20.92 15.77
CA THR A 117 -20.38 -20.76 14.36
C THR A 117 -21.24 -19.68 13.72
N VAL A 118 -20.57 -18.75 13.04
CA VAL A 118 -21.20 -17.76 12.16
C VAL A 118 -20.97 -18.19 10.72
N ARG A 119 -22.07 -18.39 9.98
CA ARG A 119 -22.05 -18.89 8.60
C ARG A 119 -22.67 -17.89 7.63
N TYR A 120 -22.16 -17.92 6.40
CA TYR A 120 -22.55 -17.01 5.33
C TYR A 120 -22.95 -17.82 4.09
N TYR A 121 -24.06 -17.46 3.46
CA TYR A 121 -24.67 -18.23 2.38
C TYR A 121 -24.98 -17.37 1.15
N THR A 122 -25.18 -18.04 0.01
CA THR A 122 -25.74 -17.44 -1.21
C THR A 122 -27.12 -16.84 -0.96
N MET A 123 -27.56 -15.96 -1.87
CA MET A 123 -28.86 -15.27 -1.78
C MET A 123 -30.03 -16.23 -1.59
N ASN A 124 -30.01 -17.37 -2.29
CA ASN A 124 -31.03 -18.43 -2.20
C ASN A 124 -30.75 -19.47 -1.10
N GLY A 125 -29.70 -19.28 -0.27
CA GLY A 125 -29.33 -20.21 0.80
C GLY A 125 -28.71 -21.54 0.35
N SER A 126 -28.64 -21.84 -0.94
CA SER A 126 -28.20 -23.15 -1.46
C SER A 126 -26.73 -23.51 -1.18
N LYS A 127 -25.84 -22.51 -1.03
CA LYS A 127 -24.40 -22.74 -0.84
C LYS A 127 -23.82 -21.89 0.27
N GLU A 128 -23.05 -22.52 1.15
CA GLU A 128 -22.26 -21.83 2.19
C GLU A 128 -20.93 -21.31 1.60
N TYR A 129 -20.58 -20.07 1.95
CA TYR A 129 -19.23 -19.53 1.77
C TYR A 129 -18.35 -19.97 2.94
N THR A 130 -17.85 -21.21 2.87
CA THR A 130 -17.01 -21.81 3.93
C THR A 130 -15.75 -20.99 4.24
N SER A 131 -15.22 -20.24 3.26
CA SER A 131 -14.09 -19.33 3.45
C SER A 131 -14.38 -18.10 4.30
N LEU A 132 -15.66 -17.76 4.50
CA LEU A 132 -16.12 -16.64 5.34
C LEU A 132 -16.56 -17.11 6.73
N ARG A 133 -16.57 -18.42 7.00
CA ARG A 133 -17.01 -18.97 8.28
C ARG A 133 -16.10 -18.46 9.40
N GLU A 134 -16.71 -17.96 10.46
CA GLU A 134 -16.01 -17.50 11.65
C GLU A 134 -16.60 -18.14 12.91
N GLN A 135 -15.82 -18.15 14.00
CA GLN A 135 -16.27 -18.56 15.32
C GLN A 135 -16.16 -17.42 16.31
N GLY A 136 -17.16 -17.30 17.18
CA GLY A 136 -17.11 -16.36 18.29
C GLY A 136 -17.90 -16.85 19.49
N TYR A 137 -17.71 -16.23 20.64
CA TYR A 137 -18.45 -16.54 21.86
C TYR A 137 -19.56 -15.51 22.13
N GLN A 138 -20.56 -15.89 22.93
CA GLN A 138 -21.69 -15.03 23.24
C GLN A 138 -21.25 -13.67 23.79
N GLY A 139 -21.79 -12.59 23.20
CA GLY A 139 -21.46 -11.21 23.53
C GLY A 139 -20.22 -10.66 22.81
N GLN A 140 -19.41 -11.49 22.14
CA GLN A 140 -18.30 -11.03 21.30
C GLN A 140 -18.83 -10.22 20.13
N VAL A 141 -18.14 -9.14 19.77
CA VAL A 141 -18.42 -8.34 18.57
C VAL A 141 -17.42 -8.72 17.48
N LEU A 142 -17.93 -9.23 16.36
CA LEU A 142 -17.24 -9.49 15.11
C LEU A 142 -17.60 -8.40 14.08
N THR A 143 -17.09 -8.51 12.86
CA THR A 143 -17.44 -7.60 11.75
C THR A 143 -17.99 -8.38 10.57
N PHE A 144 -19.02 -7.85 9.91
CA PHE A 144 -19.53 -8.45 8.68
C PHE A 144 -18.46 -8.47 7.58
N PRO A 145 -18.23 -9.63 6.93
CA PRO A 145 -17.19 -9.79 5.93
C PRO A 145 -17.56 -9.14 4.59
N LEU A 146 -16.53 -8.83 3.79
CA LEU A 146 -16.67 -8.48 2.39
C LEU A 146 -17.16 -9.68 1.57
N HIS A 147 -18.13 -9.46 0.68
CA HIS A 147 -18.58 -10.49 -0.25
C HIS A 147 -18.05 -10.26 -1.68
N PRO A 148 -17.51 -11.28 -2.38
CA PRO A 148 -17.17 -11.20 -3.79
C PRO A 148 -18.43 -11.27 -4.66
N THR A 149 -18.73 -10.17 -5.34
CA THR A 149 -19.89 -9.98 -6.24
C THR A 149 -20.34 -11.23 -7.00
N ALA A 150 -21.62 -11.57 -6.87
CA ALA A 150 -22.27 -12.57 -7.71
C ALA A 150 -22.58 -12.00 -9.10
N THR A 151 -22.37 -12.79 -10.16
CA THR A 151 -22.64 -12.40 -11.55
C THR A 151 -24.09 -11.92 -11.70
N GLY A 152 -24.30 -10.74 -12.29
CA GLY A 152 -25.61 -10.13 -12.47
C GLY A 152 -26.22 -9.47 -11.22
N TYR A 153 -25.52 -9.44 -10.08
CA TYR A 153 -26.02 -8.85 -8.83
C TYR A 153 -25.05 -7.87 -8.19
N LYS A 154 -25.58 -6.72 -7.76
CA LYS A 154 -24.92 -5.79 -6.85
C LYS A 154 -25.15 -6.25 -5.42
N PHE A 155 -24.09 -6.58 -4.68
CA PHE A 155 -24.17 -6.87 -3.25
C PHE A 155 -24.67 -5.63 -2.49
N LEU A 156 -25.70 -5.80 -1.65
CA LEU A 156 -26.26 -4.75 -0.79
C LEU A 156 -25.92 -4.96 0.69
N GLY A 157 -25.67 -6.20 1.10
CA GLY A 157 -25.31 -6.55 2.46
C GLY A 157 -25.71 -7.99 2.82
N TRP A 158 -25.64 -8.29 4.10
CA TRP A 158 -26.01 -9.56 4.71
C TRP A 158 -27.36 -9.44 5.43
N SER A 159 -28.18 -10.46 5.35
CA SER A 159 -29.44 -10.55 6.11
C SER A 159 -29.57 -11.86 6.86
N THR A 160 -30.34 -11.88 7.93
CA THR A 160 -30.61 -13.10 8.73
C THR A 160 -31.61 -14.03 8.05
N SER A 161 -32.28 -13.59 6.99
CA SER A 161 -33.21 -14.39 6.19
C SER A 161 -32.86 -14.36 4.71
N ILE A 162 -33.22 -15.44 4.01
CA ILE A 162 -33.19 -15.51 2.55
C ILE A 162 -34.08 -14.38 1.99
N ASN A 163 -33.57 -13.62 1.03
CA ASN A 163 -34.25 -12.46 0.43
C ASN A 163 -34.69 -11.38 1.44
N GLY A 164 -34.02 -11.27 2.59
CA GLY A 164 -34.35 -10.27 3.59
C GLY A 164 -34.20 -8.83 3.07
N LYS A 165 -35.08 -7.92 3.53
CA LYS A 165 -35.04 -6.49 3.16
C LYS A 165 -34.06 -5.70 4.01
N THR A 166 -33.89 -6.08 5.27
CA THR A 166 -32.95 -5.44 6.20
C THR A 166 -31.56 -6.01 6.01
N VAL A 167 -30.60 -5.12 5.72
CA VAL A 167 -29.21 -5.49 5.42
C VAL A 167 -28.25 -4.95 6.48
N LYS A 168 -27.23 -5.75 6.78
CA LYS A 168 -26.01 -5.36 7.48
C LYS A 168 -24.88 -5.28 6.46
N LYS A 169 -24.25 -4.11 6.37
CA LYS A 169 -23.21 -3.85 5.39
C LYS A 169 -21.87 -4.44 5.84
N GLU A 170 -20.95 -4.54 4.90
CA GLU A 170 -19.56 -4.85 5.21
C GLU A 170 -19.00 -3.88 6.27
N GLY A 171 -18.25 -4.41 7.23
CA GLY A 171 -17.66 -3.63 8.31
C GLY A 171 -18.61 -3.29 9.45
N ASP A 172 -19.92 -3.50 9.30
CA ASP A 172 -20.87 -3.37 10.40
C ASP A 172 -20.55 -4.35 11.53
N SER A 173 -20.87 -3.95 12.75
CA SER A 173 -20.68 -4.80 13.94
C SER A 173 -21.68 -5.95 14.00
N LEU A 174 -21.17 -7.13 14.32
CA LEU A 174 -21.93 -8.37 14.54
C LEU A 174 -21.76 -8.85 15.97
N ARG A 175 -22.78 -8.72 16.81
CA ARG A 175 -22.77 -9.31 18.16
C ARG A 175 -23.18 -10.79 18.10
N VAL A 176 -22.29 -11.68 18.54
CA VAL A 176 -22.55 -13.12 18.58
C VAL A 176 -23.52 -13.42 19.72
N THR A 177 -24.66 -14.03 19.40
CA THR A 177 -25.66 -14.45 20.39
C THR A 177 -25.82 -15.98 20.46
N GLY A 178 -25.30 -16.69 19.47
CA GLY A 178 -25.42 -18.13 19.30
C GLY A 178 -24.87 -18.55 17.94
N ASN A 179 -25.29 -19.69 17.41
CA ASN A 179 -25.01 -20.04 16.02
C ASN A 179 -25.82 -19.11 15.10
N MET A 180 -25.15 -18.46 14.15
CA MET A 180 -25.77 -17.46 13.29
C MET A 180 -25.60 -17.83 11.82
N LYS A 181 -26.64 -17.53 11.02
CA LYS A 181 -26.61 -17.68 9.57
C LYS A 181 -26.97 -16.35 8.91
N PHE A 182 -26.22 -16.00 7.88
CA PHE A 182 -26.46 -14.82 7.08
C PHE A 182 -26.50 -15.16 5.60
N TYR A 183 -27.38 -14.48 4.87
CA TYR A 183 -27.62 -14.65 3.45
C TYR A 183 -27.30 -13.34 2.74
N ILE A 184 -26.81 -13.44 1.50
CA ILE A 184 -26.61 -12.26 0.67
C ILE A 184 -27.95 -11.61 0.35
N VAL A 185 -28.00 -10.30 0.46
CA VAL A 185 -28.98 -9.46 -0.20
C VAL A 185 -28.29 -8.75 -1.34
N GLY A 186 -28.84 -8.89 -2.55
CA GLY A 186 -28.29 -8.29 -3.75
C GLY A 186 -29.38 -7.80 -4.68
N LYS A 187 -29.12 -6.70 -5.38
CA LYS A 187 -30.00 -6.19 -6.42
C LYS A 187 -29.55 -6.77 -7.76
N LYS A 188 -30.46 -7.38 -8.51
CA LYS A 188 -30.17 -7.76 -9.90
C LYS A 188 -29.86 -6.49 -10.68
N ILE A 189 -28.72 -6.46 -11.37
CA ILE A 189 -28.27 -5.32 -12.16
C ILE A 189 -28.03 -5.76 -13.60
N THR A 190 -28.42 -4.91 -14.55
CA THR A 190 -27.87 -4.93 -15.91
C THR A 190 -26.56 -4.15 -15.88
N GLY A 191 -25.47 -4.79 -16.27
CA GLY A 191 -24.15 -4.20 -16.13
C GLY A 191 -23.10 -4.93 -16.91
N VAL A 192 -21.88 -4.40 -16.84
CA VAL A 192 -20.72 -5.04 -17.45
C VAL A 192 -20.06 -5.97 -16.45
N ASN A 193 -19.58 -7.12 -16.94
CA ASN A 193 -18.76 -8.04 -16.18
C ASN A 193 -17.30 -7.63 -16.35
N LEU A 194 -16.71 -7.12 -15.27
CA LEU A 194 -15.28 -6.98 -15.14
C LEU A 194 -14.70 -8.33 -14.74
N ARG A 195 -13.77 -8.84 -15.53
CA ARG A 195 -13.17 -10.16 -15.42
C ARG A 195 -11.69 -10.06 -15.14
N LYS A 196 -11.16 -11.04 -14.42
CA LYS A 196 -9.72 -11.24 -14.28
C LYS A 196 -9.09 -11.59 -15.64
N TYR A 197 -7.77 -11.58 -15.68
CA TYR A 197 -6.98 -11.99 -16.83
C TYR A 197 -7.38 -13.38 -17.37
N ASP A 198 -7.61 -14.35 -16.47
CA ASP A 198 -8.00 -15.72 -16.81
C ASP A 198 -9.47 -15.87 -17.26
N GLY A 199 -10.24 -14.78 -17.29
CA GLY A 199 -11.64 -14.74 -17.69
C GLY A 199 -12.65 -15.03 -16.58
N THR A 200 -12.21 -15.37 -15.37
CA THR A 200 -13.12 -15.47 -14.22
C THR A 200 -13.72 -14.11 -13.90
N VAL A 201 -15.01 -14.08 -13.54
CA VAL A 201 -15.70 -12.85 -13.14
C VAL A 201 -15.04 -12.30 -11.87
N TRP A 202 -14.59 -11.05 -11.92
CA TRP A 202 -14.04 -10.34 -10.77
C TRP A 202 -15.10 -9.47 -10.10
N LYS A 203 -15.80 -8.66 -10.90
CA LYS A 203 -16.81 -7.72 -10.43
C LYS A 203 -17.87 -7.48 -11.49
N VAL A 204 -19.12 -7.27 -11.08
CA VAL A 204 -20.15 -6.70 -11.96
C VAL A 204 -20.34 -5.23 -11.63
N VAL A 205 -20.32 -4.38 -12.65
CA VAL A 205 -20.52 -2.93 -12.50
C VAL A 205 -21.86 -2.56 -13.08
N ASP A 206 -22.70 -1.96 -12.23
CA ASP A 206 -23.97 -1.37 -12.64
C ASP A 206 -23.70 -0.16 -13.55
N THR A 207 -24.20 -0.22 -14.77
CA THR A 207 -24.03 0.82 -15.79
C THR A 207 -25.35 1.51 -16.15
N SER A 208 -26.40 1.34 -15.34
CA SER A 208 -27.73 1.94 -15.58
C SER A 208 -27.70 3.47 -15.60
N SER A 209 -26.87 4.11 -14.78
CA SER A 209 -26.70 5.58 -14.77
C SER A 209 -25.96 6.11 -15.99
N GLY A 210 -25.23 5.26 -16.73
CA GLY A 210 -24.37 5.68 -17.82
C GLY A 210 -23.13 6.48 -17.38
N SER A 211 -22.87 6.62 -16.07
CA SER A 211 -21.71 7.37 -15.52
C SER A 211 -20.64 6.47 -14.91
N ALA A 212 -20.83 5.15 -14.97
CA ALA A 212 -19.89 4.19 -14.41
C ALA A 212 -18.52 4.26 -15.07
N THR A 213 -17.46 4.12 -14.27
CA THR A 213 -16.08 4.15 -14.73
C THR A 213 -15.36 2.86 -14.39
N PHE A 214 -14.29 2.58 -15.14
CA PHE A 214 -13.41 1.46 -14.88
C PHE A 214 -12.63 1.67 -13.58
N PRO A 215 -12.64 0.70 -12.65
CA PRO A 215 -11.92 0.82 -11.40
C PRO A 215 -10.41 0.55 -11.59
N ALA A 216 -9.59 1.15 -10.73
CA ALA A 216 -8.23 0.69 -10.46
C ALA A 216 -8.26 -0.64 -9.68
N VAL A 217 -7.25 -1.49 -9.89
CA VAL A 217 -7.19 -2.83 -9.30
C VAL A 217 -5.87 -3.02 -8.57
N ASN A 218 -5.94 -3.43 -7.30
CA ASN A 218 -4.79 -3.93 -6.55
C ASN A 218 -4.76 -5.46 -6.66
N LEU A 219 -3.71 -6.01 -7.29
CA LEU A 219 -3.50 -7.45 -7.44
C LEU A 219 -2.76 -8.08 -6.23
N ASN A 220 -2.49 -7.31 -5.17
CA ASN A 220 -1.73 -7.70 -3.97
C ASN A 220 -0.39 -8.38 -4.29
N SER A 221 0.28 -7.91 -5.34
CA SER A 221 1.57 -8.40 -5.82
C SER A 221 2.24 -7.31 -6.66
N ALA A 222 3.47 -7.57 -7.12
CA ALA A 222 4.16 -6.73 -8.10
C ALA A 222 3.51 -6.74 -9.50
N ASN A 223 2.55 -7.63 -9.77
CA ASN A 223 1.79 -7.61 -11.03
C ASN A 223 0.92 -6.35 -11.09
N MET A 224 0.78 -5.78 -12.28
CA MET A 224 0.05 -4.54 -12.48
C MET A 224 -1.12 -4.71 -13.43
N CYS A 225 -2.31 -4.27 -12.99
CA CYS A 225 -3.44 -4.09 -13.88
C CYS A 225 -3.29 -2.74 -14.61
N LEU A 226 -2.92 -2.78 -15.89
CA LEU A 226 -2.72 -1.58 -16.71
C LEU A 226 -4.03 -0.90 -17.10
N GLY A 227 -5.12 -1.66 -17.11
CA GLY A 227 -6.44 -1.22 -17.51
C GLY A 227 -7.32 -2.39 -17.91
N TRP A 228 -8.23 -2.15 -18.84
CA TRP A 228 -9.29 -3.05 -19.25
C TRP A 228 -9.33 -3.19 -20.78
N SER A 229 -9.78 -4.36 -21.25
CA SER A 229 -9.95 -4.66 -22.67
C SER A 229 -11.18 -5.54 -22.91
N ARG A 230 -11.77 -5.47 -24.10
CA ARG A 230 -12.77 -6.43 -24.59
C ARG A 230 -12.17 -7.80 -24.89
N THR A 231 -10.85 -7.87 -25.05
CA THR A 231 -10.09 -9.08 -25.38
C THR A 231 -9.48 -9.70 -24.13
N LYS A 232 -9.72 -11.00 -23.94
CA LYS A 232 -9.16 -11.78 -22.83
C LYS A 232 -7.65 -11.99 -23.02
N GLY A 233 -6.91 -12.04 -21.91
CA GLY A 233 -5.51 -12.50 -21.92
C GLY A 233 -4.46 -11.47 -22.35
N LYS A 234 -4.81 -10.18 -22.49
CA LYS A 234 -3.83 -9.15 -22.82
C LYS A 234 -2.91 -8.83 -21.64
N THR A 235 -1.62 -8.66 -21.93
CA THR A 235 -0.61 -8.22 -20.95
C THR A 235 -0.10 -6.80 -21.19
N THR A 236 -0.56 -6.15 -22.25
CA THR A 236 -0.14 -4.82 -22.70
C THR A 236 -1.27 -4.17 -23.50
N ASN A 237 -1.16 -2.85 -23.71
CA ASN A 237 -2.05 -2.07 -24.56
C ASN A 237 -3.53 -2.17 -24.17
N PRO A 238 -3.90 -1.74 -22.94
CA PRO A 238 -5.30 -1.67 -22.54
C PRO A 238 -6.10 -0.72 -23.45
N GLU A 239 -7.36 -1.05 -23.73
CA GLU A 239 -8.27 -0.16 -24.46
C GLU A 239 -8.84 0.94 -23.54
N TYR A 240 -8.98 0.63 -22.25
CA TYR A 240 -9.53 1.54 -21.25
C TYR A 240 -8.66 1.55 -19.99
N LYS A 241 -8.45 2.72 -19.42
CA LYS A 241 -7.66 2.93 -18.20
C LYS A 241 -8.58 3.04 -16.99
N ALA A 242 -8.02 2.93 -15.79
CA ALA A 242 -8.76 3.25 -14.57
C ALA A 242 -9.24 4.71 -14.61
N GLY A 243 -10.51 4.93 -14.28
CA GLY A 243 -11.18 6.22 -14.36
C GLY A 243 -11.90 6.47 -15.70
N ASP A 244 -11.61 5.73 -16.76
CA ASP A 244 -12.32 5.89 -18.04
C ASP A 244 -13.79 5.48 -17.89
N LYS A 245 -14.66 6.19 -18.60
CA LYS A 245 -16.09 5.85 -18.68
C LYS A 245 -16.26 4.49 -19.33
N ILE A 246 -17.12 3.64 -18.75
CA ILE A 246 -17.50 2.36 -19.35
C ILE A 246 -18.42 2.66 -20.54
N PRO A 247 -18.05 2.29 -21.78
CA PRO A 247 -18.78 2.74 -22.95
C PRO A 247 -20.04 1.93 -23.24
N THR A 248 -20.22 0.75 -22.63
CA THR A 248 -21.36 -0.14 -22.90
C THR A 248 -22.23 -0.38 -21.67
N ARG A 249 -23.51 -0.68 -21.90
CA ARG A 249 -24.48 -1.05 -20.84
C ARG A 249 -24.33 -2.50 -20.38
N THR A 250 -23.75 -3.36 -21.22
CA THR A 250 -23.54 -4.78 -20.96
C THR A 250 -22.25 -5.26 -21.63
N GLY A 251 -21.83 -6.50 -21.35
CA GLY A 251 -20.67 -7.14 -21.97
C GLY A 251 -19.57 -7.47 -20.97
N ASN A 252 -18.42 -7.89 -21.48
CA ASN A 252 -17.29 -8.33 -20.67
C ASN A 252 -16.06 -7.45 -20.94
N TYR A 253 -15.36 -7.08 -19.88
CA TYR A 253 -14.05 -6.43 -19.94
C TYR A 253 -13.07 -7.18 -19.05
N TYR A 254 -11.88 -7.43 -19.55
CA TYR A 254 -10.84 -8.22 -18.91
C TYR A 254 -9.71 -7.31 -18.44
N MET A 255 -9.17 -7.58 -17.25
CA MET A 255 -7.96 -6.93 -16.78
C MET A 255 -6.82 -7.18 -17.77
N VAL A 256 -6.16 -6.10 -18.18
CA VAL A 256 -4.88 -6.18 -18.89
C VAL A 256 -3.78 -6.23 -17.84
N VAL A 257 -3.11 -7.38 -17.70
CA VAL A 257 -2.18 -7.63 -16.60
C VAL A 257 -0.75 -7.69 -17.09
N PHE A 258 0.06 -6.73 -16.68
CA PHE A 258 1.51 -6.81 -16.79
C PHE A 258 2.04 -7.66 -15.64
N PHE A 259 2.65 -8.80 -15.96
CA PHE A 259 3.25 -9.67 -14.97
C PHE A 259 4.66 -9.18 -14.60
N SER A 260 5.03 -9.25 -13.32
CA SER A 260 6.35 -8.82 -12.86
C SER A 260 7.50 -9.54 -13.58
N LYS A 261 7.31 -10.80 -14.00
CA LYS A 261 8.26 -11.55 -14.83
C LYS A 261 8.54 -10.95 -16.21
N GLN A 262 7.68 -10.05 -16.68
CA GLN A 262 7.85 -9.29 -17.93
C GLN A 262 8.61 -7.99 -17.70
N ASP A 263 8.78 -7.56 -16.45
CA ASP A 263 9.58 -6.39 -16.12
C ASP A 263 11.06 -6.77 -16.21
N ARG A 264 11.73 -6.22 -17.21
CA ARG A 264 13.12 -6.51 -17.52
C ARG A 264 13.87 -5.20 -17.62
N ALA A 265 15.02 -5.15 -16.95
CA ALA A 265 15.97 -4.06 -17.14
C ALA A 265 16.39 -4.01 -18.63
N PRO A 266 16.69 -2.82 -19.16
CA PRO A 266 17.34 -2.71 -20.46
C PRO A 266 18.65 -3.51 -20.48
N ALA A 267 19.02 -4.07 -21.63
CA ALA A 267 20.26 -4.85 -21.79
C ALA A 267 21.53 -4.04 -21.47
N SER A 268 21.47 -2.72 -21.63
CA SER A 268 22.55 -1.80 -21.25
C SER A 268 21.99 -0.43 -20.84
N ILE A 269 22.78 0.30 -20.04
CA ILE A 269 22.47 1.68 -19.67
C ILE A 269 22.86 2.60 -20.84
N ILE A 270 21.85 3.20 -21.47
CA ILE A 270 22.03 4.09 -22.62
C ILE A 270 22.66 5.40 -22.17
N LYS A 271 23.71 5.85 -22.85
CA LYS A 271 24.41 7.10 -22.55
C LYS A 271 23.83 8.27 -23.35
N PRO A 272 23.73 9.48 -22.76
CA PRO A 272 23.46 10.69 -23.52
C PRO A 272 24.61 10.98 -24.49
N THR A 273 24.30 11.24 -25.76
CA THR A 273 25.31 11.52 -26.80
C THR A 273 25.18 12.93 -27.40
N LYS A 274 23.98 13.53 -27.36
CA LYS A 274 23.73 14.90 -27.88
C LYS A 274 23.91 16.00 -26.83
N HIS A 275 24.10 15.63 -25.56
CA HIS A 275 24.29 16.55 -24.44
C HIS A 275 25.54 16.15 -23.65
N GLN A 276 26.37 17.15 -23.35
CA GLN A 276 27.60 16.94 -22.58
C GLN A 276 27.33 16.75 -21.09
N MET A 277 26.19 17.25 -20.58
CA MET A 277 25.69 16.98 -19.23
C MET A 277 24.17 16.87 -19.23
N VAL A 278 23.63 15.93 -18.46
CA VAL A 278 22.18 15.75 -18.27
C VAL A 278 21.85 15.78 -16.78
N TYR A 279 20.90 16.63 -16.40
CA TYR A 279 20.43 16.75 -15.02
C TYR A 279 19.01 16.21 -14.88
N PHE A 280 18.82 15.20 -14.05
CA PHE A 280 17.49 14.76 -13.63
C PHE A 280 17.08 15.48 -12.36
N VAL A 281 15.94 16.16 -12.40
CA VAL A 281 15.41 16.95 -11.29
C VAL A 281 14.07 16.38 -10.87
N GLY A 282 13.90 16.03 -9.59
CA GLY A 282 12.61 15.50 -9.18
C GLY A 282 12.46 15.06 -7.74
N ASP A 283 11.38 14.31 -7.51
CA ASP A 283 10.97 13.84 -6.20
C ASP A 283 11.55 12.46 -5.83
N SER A 284 10.86 11.70 -4.97
CA SER A 284 11.25 10.35 -4.56
C SER A 284 11.40 9.36 -5.74
N ARG A 285 10.72 9.58 -6.86
CA ARG A 285 10.88 8.76 -8.08
C ARG A 285 12.20 9.03 -8.78
N THR A 286 12.68 10.27 -8.73
CA THR A 286 14.02 10.62 -9.26
C THR A 286 15.12 10.15 -8.31
N VAL A 287 14.88 10.17 -6.99
CA VAL A 287 15.77 9.49 -6.02
C VAL A 287 15.86 8.00 -6.34
N GLY A 288 14.72 7.34 -6.63
CA GLY A 288 14.71 5.95 -7.05
C GLY A 288 15.49 5.70 -8.34
N LEU A 289 15.45 6.64 -9.29
CA LEU A 289 16.27 6.58 -10.49
C LEU A 289 17.77 6.68 -10.19
N GLN A 290 18.18 7.63 -9.34
CA GLN A 290 19.57 7.76 -8.92
C GLN A 290 20.08 6.46 -8.29
N LEU A 291 19.28 5.87 -7.39
CA LEU A 291 19.62 4.60 -6.72
C LEU A 291 19.67 3.41 -7.71
N ALA A 292 18.72 3.34 -8.64
CA ALA A 292 18.66 2.26 -9.63
C ALA A 292 19.86 2.27 -10.59
N LEU A 293 20.37 3.45 -10.94
CA LEU A 293 21.57 3.56 -11.76
C LEU A 293 22.83 3.22 -10.96
N GLY A 294 22.93 3.70 -9.71
CA GLY A 294 24.08 3.45 -8.83
C GLY A 294 25.41 3.71 -9.55
N ASN A 295 26.34 2.76 -9.46
CA ASN A 295 27.66 2.85 -10.12
C ASN A 295 27.60 2.75 -11.66
N SER A 296 26.45 2.37 -12.22
CA SER A 296 26.25 2.31 -13.67
C SER A 296 25.78 3.63 -14.28
N ALA A 297 25.59 4.68 -13.46
CA ALA A 297 25.24 6.00 -13.94
C ALA A 297 26.34 6.54 -14.89
N PRO A 298 26.00 7.01 -16.10
CA PRO A 298 27.00 7.65 -16.96
C PRO A 298 27.58 8.91 -16.28
N SER A 299 28.87 9.16 -16.48
CA SER A 299 29.59 10.29 -15.87
C SER A 299 29.03 11.66 -16.22
N ASN A 300 28.32 11.76 -17.35
CA ASN A 300 27.63 12.97 -17.80
C ASN A 300 26.15 13.06 -17.35
N VAL A 301 25.76 12.29 -16.33
CA VAL A 301 24.41 12.33 -15.74
C VAL A 301 24.52 12.69 -14.26
N ASP A 302 23.79 13.71 -13.84
CA ASP A 302 23.74 14.18 -12.46
C ASP A 302 22.28 14.40 -11.99
N PHE A 303 22.07 14.50 -10.68
CA PHE A 303 20.77 14.50 -10.04
C PHE A 303 20.60 15.70 -9.11
N VAL A 304 19.39 16.25 -9.11
CA VAL A 304 18.89 17.22 -8.12
C VAL A 304 17.54 16.72 -7.64
N CYS A 305 17.53 15.89 -6.61
CA CYS A 305 16.31 15.22 -6.19
C CYS A 305 16.22 15.00 -4.69
N LYS A 306 14.98 15.00 -4.18
CA LYS A 306 14.71 14.74 -2.78
C LYS A 306 13.34 14.08 -2.59
N GLY A 307 13.28 13.12 -1.67
CA GLY A 307 12.05 12.38 -1.39
C GLY A 307 10.91 13.25 -0.86
N ASN A 308 9.68 12.90 -1.23
CA ASN A 308 8.43 13.56 -0.80
C ASN A 308 8.31 15.06 -1.18
N GLN A 309 9.10 15.54 -2.14
CA GLN A 309 9.12 16.95 -2.51
C GLN A 309 8.21 17.27 -3.72
N GLY A 310 7.86 18.55 -3.84
CA GLY A 310 7.07 19.14 -4.92
C GLY A 310 7.63 20.51 -5.32
N LEU A 311 6.77 21.40 -5.82
CA LEU A 311 7.17 22.69 -6.38
C LEU A 311 7.83 23.60 -5.35
N ASP A 312 7.31 23.65 -4.13
CA ASP A 312 7.81 24.58 -3.10
C ASP A 312 9.25 24.29 -2.73
N TRP A 313 9.61 23.01 -2.57
CA TRP A 313 11.00 22.61 -2.39
C TRP A 313 11.87 22.98 -3.59
N PHE A 314 11.37 22.76 -4.81
CA PHE A 314 12.14 23.12 -6.00
C PHE A 314 12.40 24.63 -6.02
N ARG A 315 11.39 25.47 -5.72
CA ARG A 315 11.53 26.93 -5.63
C ARG A 315 12.56 27.37 -4.58
N GLN A 316 12.51 26.76 -3.39
CA GLN A 316 13.31 27.20 -2.25
C GLN A 316 14.72 26.62 -2.23
N THR A 317 14.91 25.40 -2.72
CA THR A 317 16.14 24.63 -2.54
C THR A 317 16.60 23.98 -3.83
N GLY A 318 15.76 23.17 -4.48
CA GLY A 318 16.17 22.35 -5.63
C GLY A 318 16.68 23.20 -6.80
N TYR A 319 16.06 24.34 -7.08
CA TYR A 319 16.48 25.22 -8.16
C TYR A 319 17.83 25.87 -7.88
N ARG A 320 18.09 26.30 -6.64
CA ARG A 320 19.40 26.83 -6.23
C ARG A 320 20.50 25.77 -6.36
N GLU A 321 20.20 24.54 -5.98
CA GLU A 321 21.13 23.43 -6.15
C GLU A 321 21.43 23.15 -7.64
N LEU A 322 20.39 23.16 -8.48
CA LEU A 322 20.54 23.02 -9.92
C LEU A 322 21.43 24.13 -10.50
N LEU A 323 21.17 25.40 -10.17
CA LEU A 323 21.98 26.53 -10.62
C LEU A 323 23.45 26.37 -10.20
N ARG A 324 23.71 25.94 -8.96
CA ARG A 324 25.07 25.67 -8.46
C ARG A 324 25.77 24.54 -9.23
N LYS A 325 25.06 23.50 -9.65
CA LYS A 325 25.63 22.42 -10.46
C LYS A 325 25.89 22.88 -11.91
N LEU A 326 24.97 23.68 -12.47
CA LEU A 326 25.10 24.23 -13.82
C LEU A 326 26.23 25.24 -13.94
N SER A 327 26.46 26.08 -12.92
CA SER A 327 27.51 27.11 -12.93
C SER A 327 28.93 26.56 -12.85
N LYS A 328 29.09 25.30 -12.43
CA LYS A 328 30.39 24.59 -12.46
C LYS A 328 30.79 24.15 -13.87
N GLN A 329 29.86 24.16 -14.81
CA GLN A 329 30.11 23.79 -16.20
C GLN A 329 30.32 25.06 -17.03
N SER A 330 31.07 24.95 -18.12
CA SER A 330 31.21 26.06 -19.07
C SER A 330 29.84 26.50 -19.61
N ARG A 331 29.67 27.80 -19.85
CA ARG A 331 28.46 28.34 -20.51
C ARG A 331 28.29 27.80 -21.93
N LYS A 332 29.39 27.40 -22.59
CA LYS A 332 29.36 26.76 -23.92
C LYS A 332 28.92 25.29 -23.87
N THR A 333 29.02 24.64 -22.71
CA THR A 333 28.62 23.23 -22.58
C THR A 333 27.14 23.06 -22.89
N LYS A 334 26.79 22.17 -23.81
CA LYS A 334 25.38 21.87 -24.12
C LYS A 334 24.81 20.91 -23.09
N LYS A 335 23.74 21.32 -22.40
CA LYS A 335 23.19 20.59 -21.25
C LYS A 335 21.73 20.22 -21.48
N ALA A 336 21.25 19.16 -20.85
CA ALA A 336 19.82 18.86 -20.76
C ALA A 336 19.36 18.90 -19.30
N VAL A 337 18.17 19.43 -19.06
CA VAL A 337 17.51 19.36 -17.75
C VAL A 337 16.16 18.69 -17.91
N ILE A 338 15.97 17.57 -17.21
CA ILE A 338 14.72 16.79 -17.22
C ILE A 338 14.01 16.99 -15.88
N ILE A 339 12.86 17.67 -15.90
CA ILE A 339 12.02 17.88 -14.73
C ILE A 339 11.02 16.72 -14.59
N ASN A 340 11.01 16.05 -13.43
CA ASN A 340 9.99 15.09 -13.03
C ASN A 340 9.47 15.38 -11.61
N LEU A 341 8.53 16.32 -11.55
CA LEU A 341 7.85 16.76 -10.34
C LEU A 341 6.34 16.78 -10.57
N GLY A 342 5.58 16.81 -9.48
CA GLY A 342 4.12 17.00 -9.50
C GLY A 342 3.33 15.92 -8.79
N VAL A 343 3.87 14.70 -8.62
CA VAL A 343 3.08 13.58 -8.05
C VAL A 343 2.66 13.84 -6.59
N ASN A 344 3.39 14.70 -5.87
CA ASN A 344 3.14 15.00 -4.46
C ASN A 344 2.19 16.18 -4.24
N ASP A 345 1.97 17.00 -5.26
CA ASP A 345 1.29 18.30 -5.15
C ASP A 345 0.54 18.67 -6.45
N MET A 346 -0.14 17.70 -7.06
CA MET A 346 -0.83 17.86 -8.36
C MET A 346 -1.87 18.99 -8.39
N SER A 347 -2.45 19.36 -7.25
CA SER A 347 -3.37 20.51 -7.15
C SER A 347 -2.69 21.85 -7.46
N ASN A 348 -1.36 21.94 -7.33
CA ASN A 348 -0.58 23.15 -7.56
C ASN A 348 -0.22 23.40 -9.04
N ILE A 349 -0.91 22.73 -9.96
CA ILE A 349 -0.57 22.70 -11.40
C ILE A 349 -0.42 24.07 -12.05
N ASN A 350 -1.26 25.05 -11.68
CA ASN A 350 -1.19 26.40 -12.28
C ASN A 350 0.10 27.13 -11.87
N THR A 351 0.53 26.98 -10.62
CA THR A 351 1.80 27.53 -10.13
C THR A 351 2.99 26.83 -10.78
N TYR A 352 2.89 25.51 -11.03
CA TYR A 352 3.89 24.77 -11.81
C TYR A 352 4.06 25.39 -13.19
N VAL A 353 2.96 25.66 -13.91
CA VAL A 353 3.00 26.25 -15.26
C VAL A 353 3.74 27.59 -15.23
N VAL A 354 3.38 28.49 -14.33
CA VAL A 354 4.01 29.83 -14.25
C VAL A 354 5.49 29.71 -13.90
N TYR A 355 5.83 28.95 -12.86
CA TYR A 355 7.20 28.90 -12.37
C TYR A 355 8.14 28.15 -13.33
N MET A 356 7.70 27.03 -13.90
CA MET A 356 8.53 26.22 -14.79
C MET A 356 8.83 26.94 -16.11
N ARG A 357 7.93 27.80 -16.61
CA ARG A 357 8.21 28.66 -17.75
C ARG A 357 9.40 29.60 -17.47
N LYS A 358 9.38 30.30 -16.33
CA LYS A 358 10.50 31.17 -15.88
C LYS A 358 11.81 30.39 -15.71
N VAL A 359 11.74 29.19 -15.14
CA VAL A 359 12.90 28.30 -15.01
C VAL A 359 13.46 27.95 -16.38
N SER A 360 12.62 27.52 -17.33
CA SER A 360 13.06 27.20 -18.68
C SER A 360 13.72 28.39 -19.38
N GLU A 361 13.10 29.57 -19.33
CA GLU A 361 13.64 30.80 -19.93
C GLU A 361 15.04 31.11 -19.40
N ASN A 362 15.21 31.16 -18.07
CA ASN A 362 16.50 31.42 -17.46
C ASN A 362 17.55 30.36 -17.81
N LEU A 363 17.20 29.08 -17.76
CA LEU A 363 18.17 28.00 -18.01
C LEU A 363 18.59 27.90 -19.48
N LYS A 364 17.68 28.20 -20.43
CA LYS A 364 18.02 28.31 -21.84
C LYS A 364 18.98 29.48 -22.09
N GLN A 365 18.62 30.67 -21.61
CA GLN A 365 19.36 31.90 -21.87
C GLN A 365 20.74 31.91 -21.19
N ASN A 366 20.82 31.49 -19.94
CA ASN A 366 22.01 31.73 -19.11
C ASN A 366 22.91 30.50 -18.94
N TYR A 367 22.43 29.30 -19.29
CA TYR A 367 23.14 28.05 -19.00
C TYR A 367 23.23 27.08 -20.19
N ASN A 368 22.75 27.46 -21.39
CA ASN A 368 22.75 26.63 -22.60
C ASN A 368 22.10 25.24 -22.37
N CYS A 369 20.90 25.26 -21.76
CA CYS A 369 20.14 24.07 -21.42
C CYS A 369 18.99 23.82 -22.41
N ASP A 370 18.91 22.60 -22.92
CA ASP A 370 17.69 22.03 -23.48
C ASP A 370 16.78 21.56 -22.35
N MET A 371 15.52 22.01 -22.37
CA MET A 371 14.58 21.79 -21.28
C MET A 371 13.57 20.71 -21.61
N TYR A 372 13.45 19.71 -20.74
CA TYR A 372 12.54 18.57 -20.91
C TYR A 372 11.61 18.44 -19.70
N TYR A 373 10.33 18.15 -19.96
CA TYR A 373 9.38 17.83 -18.90
C TYR A 373 8.97 16.37 -19.03
N LEU A 374 9.38 15.57 -18.06
CA LEU A 374 9.00 14.17 -17.95
C LEU A 374 7.61 14.09 -17.31
N SER A 375 6.66 13.45 -18.00
CA SER A 375 5.31 13.24 -17.49
C SER A 375 5.33 12.68 -16.06
N VAL A 376 4.39 13.10 -15.22
CA VAL A 376 4.10 12.38 -13.98
C VAL A 376 3.70 10.95 -14.36
N ASN A 377 4.56 10.00 -14.01
CA ASN A 377 4.39 8.60 -14.39
C ASN A 377 3.23 7.95 -13.62
N PRO A 378 2.69 6.82 -14.11
CA PRO A 378 1.44 6.27 -13.63
C PRO A 378 1.49 5.93 -12.14
N VAL A 379 0.31 5.95 -11.53
CA VAL A 379 0.05 5.47 -10.17
C VAL A 379 -1.00 4.35 -10.24
N ASN A 380 -1.10 3.55 -9.18
CA ASN A 380 -2.22 2.65 -8.96
C ASN A 380 -2.96 3.07 -7.68
N SER A 381 -4.10 3.71 -7.84
CA SER A 381 -4.84 4.28 -6.70
C SER A 381 -5.42 3.22 -5.78
N ALA A 382 -5.71 2.01 -6.28
CA ALA A 382 -6.17 0.91 -5.45
C ALA A 382 -5.04 0.37 -4.54
N MET A 383 -3.81 0.31 -5.03
CA MET A 383 -2.63 -0.06 -4.23
C MET A 383 -2.32 1.03 -3.19
N ILE A 384 -2.32 2.30 -3.59
CA ILE A 384 -2.09 3.44 -2.68
C ILE A 384 -3.09 3.43 -1.51
N ARG A 385 -4.38 3.24 -1.80
CA ARG A 385 -5.42 3.11 -0.76
C ARG A 385 -5.19 1.91 0.15
N SER A 386 -4.79 0.77 -0.42
CA SER A 386 -4.50 -0.45 0.35
C SER A 386 -3.26 -0.31 1.24
N TYR A 387 -2.27 0.48 0.81
CA TYR A 387 -1.05 0.76 1.56
C TYR A 387 -1.28 1.78 2.69
N GLY A 388 -2.35 2.57 2.61
CA GLY A 388 -2.65 3.62 3.59
C GLY A 388 -1.91 4.94 3.34
N ALA A 389 -1.54 5.22 2.09
CA ALA A 389 -0.88 6.47 1.71
C ALA A 389 -1.88 7.54 1.21
N GLY A 390 -1.42 8.80 1.12
CA GLY A 390 -2.26 9.93 0.71
C GLY A 390 -2.87 9.79 -0.70
N THR A 391 -4.09 10.32 -0.86
CA THR A 391 -4.94 10.15 -2.06
C THR A 391 -4.28 10.68 -3.33
N ARG A 392 -3.89 9.75 -4.21
CA ARG A 392 -3.45 10.02 -5.59
C ARG A 392 -4.19 9.09 -6.53
N THR A 393 -4.67 9.62 -7.64
CA THR A 393 -5.47 8.89 -8.62
C THR A 393 -4.91 9.03 -10.03
N GLU A 394 -5.23 8.04 -10.87
CA GLU A 394 -4.90 8.03 -12.28
C GLU A 394 -5.49 9.26 -13.01
N ALA A 395 -6.69 9.68 -12.62
CA ALA A 395 -7.36 10.88 -13.16
C ALA A 395 -6.60 12.17 -12.80
N GLN A 396 -6.12 12.31 -11.56
CA GLN A 396 -5.30 13.45 -11.16
C GLN A 396 -3.99 13.51 -11.96
N VAL A 397 -3.33 12.36 -12.15
CA VAL A 397 -2.11 12.26 -12.98
C VAL A 397 -2.40 12.65 -14.43
N ALA A 398 -3.51 12.17 -15.00
CA ALA A 398 -3.91 12.50 -16.36
C ALA A 398 -4.20 14.01 -16.52
N ALA A 399 -4.94 14.60 -15.58
CA ALA A 399 -5.25 16.03 -15.60
C ALA A 399 -3.98 16.89 -15.47
N PHE A 400 -3.09 16.58 -14.53
CA PHE A 400 -1.82 17.27 -14.36
C PHE A 400 -0.97 17.22 -15.64
N ASN A 401 -0.77 16.02 -16.19
CA ASN A 401 0.01 15.83 -17.41
C ASN A 401 -0.59 16.54 -18.62
N LYS A 402 -1.92 16.53 -18.77
CA LYS A 402 -2.62 17.26 -19.85
C LYS A 402 -2.31 18.75 -19.78
N THR A 403 -2.42 19.37 -18.60
CA THR A 403 -2.15 20.79 -18.42
C THR A 403 -0.68 21.14 -18.67
N ILE A 404 0.27 20.36 -18.15
CA ILE A 404 1.70 20.55 -18.43
C ILE A 404 1.98 20.48 -19.93
N TYR A 405 1.46 19.45 -20.62
CA TYR A 405 1.67 19.30 -22.05
C TYR A 405 1.14 20.52 -22.81
N GLN A 406 -0.13 20.88 -22.58
CA GLN A 406 -0.80 21.96 -23.30
C GLN A 406 -0.18 23.33 -23.04
N LYS A 407 0.28 23.61 -21.82
CA LYS A 407 0.72 24.96 -21.42
C LYS A 407 2.23 25.16 -21.50
N LEU A 408 3.02 24.09 -21.45
CA LEU A 408 4.48 24.18 -21.42
C LEU A 408 5.17 23.45 -22.58
N CYS A 409 4.54 22.47 -23.23
CA CYS A 409 5.26 21.56 -24.11
C CYS A 409 4.75 21.47 -25.55
N SER A 410 3.58 22.04 -25.86
CA SER A 410 3.00 22.08 -27.20
C SER A 410 3.08 23.46 -27.85
N GLY A 411 3.01 23.51 -29.17
CA GLY A 411 3.07 24.75 -29.95
C GLY A 411 4.51 25.20 -30.26
N SER A 412 4.62 26.30 -31.02
CA SER A 412 5.90 26.91 -31.40
C SER A 412 6.61 27.56 -30.21
N ASP A 413 5.87 28.22 -29.31
CA ASP A 413 6.36 28.83 -28.07
C ASP A 413 6.44 27.83 -26.89
N ARG A 414 6.83 26.59 -27.15
CA ARG A 414 6.97 25.59 -26.08
C ARG A 414 8.17 25.90 -25.19
N ALA A 415 7.95 25.94 -23.88
CA ALA A 415 9.02 26.07 -22.90
C ALA A 415 9.83 24.75 -22.77
N PHE A 416 9.18 23.59 -22.88
CA PHE A 416 9.81 22.28 -22.69
C PHE A 416 9.55 21.33 -23.85
N ILE A 417 10.44 20.36 -24.04
CA ILE A 417 10.19 19.17 -24.84
C ILE A 417 9.53 18.13 -23.93
N TYR A 418 8.37 17.58 -24.34
CA TYR A 418 7.63 16.62 -23.52
C TYR A 418 8.19 15.19 -23.66
N ILE A 419 8.46 14.55 -22.52
CA ILE A 419 8.80 13.13 -22.48
C ILE A 419 7.61 12.37 -21.87
N ASN A 420 6.81 11.71 -22.71
CA ASN A 420 5.58 11.02 -22.32
C ASN A 420 5.83 9.56 -21.91
N THR A 421 6.56 9.34 -20.81
CA THR A 421 6.73 8.00 -20.24
C THR A 421 5.44 7.46 -19.62
N CYS A 422 4.53 8.32 -19.17
CA CYS A 422 3.27 7.90 -18.57
C CYS A 422 2.42 7.05 -19.52
N THR A 423 2.23 7.52 -20.75
CA THR A 423 1.50 6.76 -21.78
C THR A 423 2.27 5.50 -22.17
N ASN A 424 3.60 5.58 -22.27
CA ASN A 424 4.45 4.43 -22.59
C ASN A 424 4.31 3.31 -21.55
N LEU A 425 4.35 3.65 -20.26
CA LEU A 425 4.20 2.69 -19.16
C LEU A 425 2.77 2.16 -19.04
N GLN A 426 1.74 2.99 -19.28
CA GLN A 426 0.35 2.53 -19.35
C GLN A 426 0.13 1.53 -20.49
N LYS A 427 0.84 1.69 -21.61
CA LYS A 427 0.77 0.76 -22.74
C LYS A 427 1.59 -0.50 -22.47
N TYR A 428 2.90 -0.37 -22.25
CA TYR A 428 3.85 -1.49 -22.23
C TYR A 428 4.12 -2.09 -20.85
N GLY A 429 3.55 -1.49 -19.81
CA GLY A 429 3.57 -2.03 -18.46
C GLY A 429 4.65 -1.47 -17.55
N TRP A 430 4.37 -1.56 -16.25
CA TRP A 430 5.20 -1.11 -15.14
C TRP A 430 4.87 -1.94 -13.91
N SER A 431 5.82 -2.03 -12.97
CA SER A 431 5.65 -2.72 -11.69
C SER A 431 5.78 -1.73 -10.54
N SER A 432 5.00 -1.94 -9.47
CA SER A 432 5.22 -1.25 -8.20
C SER A 432 5.86 -2.23 -7.23
N ASN A 433 7.18 -2.11 -7.07
CA ASN A 433 7.99 -2.88 -6.13
C ASN A 433 9.14 -1.99 -5.68
N ARG A 434 8.88 -1.09 -4.73
CA ARG A 434 9.80 -0.01 -4.40
C ARG A 434 11.19 -0.56 -4.04
N TYR A 435 12.18 -0.23 -4.86
CA TYR A 435 13.58 -0.68 -4.73
C TYR A 435 13.72 -2.22 -4.65
N ASP A 436 12.76 -2.92 -5.25
CA ASP A 436 12.61 -4.36 -5.17
C ASP A 436 12.51 -4.98 -3.78
N ALA A 437 12.09 -4.18 -2.79
CA ALA A 437 11.97 -4.57 -1.39
C ALA A 437 10.64 -5.26 -1.03
N GLY A 438 9.81 -5.66 -2.01
CA GLY A 438 8.48 -6.22 -1.77
C GLY A 438 7.44 -5.19 -1.32
N ILE A 439 7.72 -3.90 -1.53
CA ILE A 439 6.86 -2.79 -1.10
C ILE A 439 5.98 -2.35 -2.28
N TYR A 440 4.70 -2.72 -2.22
CA TYR A 440 3.71 -2.53 -3.29
C TYR A 440 2.80 -1.32 -3.02
N ASP A 441 3.38 -0.13 -3.03
CA ASP A 441 2.69 1.11 -2.63
C ASP A 441 1.88 1.77 -3.75
N GLY A 442 1.98 1.29 -4.98
CA GLY A 442 1.28 1.85 -6.15
C GLY A 442 1.82 3.19 -6.64
N LEU A 443 2.93 3.66 -6.08
CA LEU A 443 3.51 4.99 -6.34
C LEU A 443 4.94 4.89 -6.87
N HIS A 444 5.76 4.04 -6.25
CA HIS A 444 7.16 3.81 -6.59
C HIS A 444 7.34 2.52 -7.38
N TYR A 445 8.38 2.50 -8.21
CA TYR A 445 8.63 1.48 -9.21
C TYR A 445 9.67 0.46 -8.76
N SER A 446 9.67 -0.71 -9.42
CA SER A 446 10.81 -1.63 -9.45
C SER A 446 12.06 -0.97 -10.05
N VAL A 447 13.23 -1.59 -9.85
CA VAL A 447 14.47 -1.14 -10.51
C VAL A 447 14.33 -1.24 -12.04
N GLU A 448 13.76 -2.32 -12.56
CA GLU A 448 13.61 -2.52 -14.01
C GLU A 448 12.72 -1.46 -14.65
N THR A 449 11.55 -1.18 -14.07
CA THR A 449 10.66 -0.12 -14.55
C THR A 449 11.38 1.24 -14.51
N THR A 450 12.15 1.49 -13.46
CA THR A 450 12.94 2.73 -13.30
C THR A 450 14.01 2.88 -14.38
N LEU A 451 14.76 1.81 -14.68
CA LEU A 451 15.77 1.81 -15.75
C LEU A 451 15.14 1.91 -17.15
N ARG A 452 13.94 1.36 -17.36
CA ARG A 452 13.17 1.57 -18.61
C ARG A 452 12.75 3.02 -18.77
N ILE A 453 12.37 3.73 -17.69
CA ILE A 453 12.08 5.17 -17.70
C ILE A 453 13.33 5.95 -18.11
N TYR A 454 14.47 5.66 -17.48
CA TYR A 454 15.75 6.28 -17.84
C TYR A 454 16.08 6.12 -19.32
N GLY A 455 16.07 4.88 -19.82
CA GLY A 455 16.37 4.60 -21.22
C GLY A 455 15.40 5.28 -22.18
N TYR A 456 14.13 5.42 -21.81
CA TYR A 456 13.15 6.18 -22.60
C TYR A 456 13.51 7.66 -22.67
N CYS A 457 13.90 8.26 -21.54
CA CYS A 457 14.36 9.65 -21.50
C CYS A 457 15.60 9.86 -22.39
N ILE A 458 16.64 9.04 -22.22
CA ILE A 458 17.89 9.21 -22.97
C ILE A 458 17.69 9.01 -24.47
N ARG A 459 16.87 8.04 -24.90
CA ARG A 459 16.52 7.90 -26.32
C ARG A 459 15.82 9.13 -26.89
N LYS A 460 15.04 9.85 -26.09
CA LYS A 460 14.41 11.11 -26.52
C LYS A 460 15.39 12.27 -26.59
N LEU A 461 16.40 12.30 -25.74
CA LEU A 461 17.48 13.29 -25.80
C LEU A 461 18.41 13.06 -27.01
N ASN A 462 18.65 11.79 -27.35
CA ASN A 462 19.50 11.40 -28.48
C ASN A 462 18.77 11.41 -29.84
N ALA A 463 17.44 11.57 -29.85
CA ALA A 463 16.62 11.61 -31.07
C ALA A 463 16.96 12.81 -31.94
#